data_AF-A0A0Q6RGE1-F1
#
_entry.id   AF-A0A0Q6RGE1-F1
#
_cell.length_a   1.000
_cell.length_b   1.000
_cell.length_c   1.000
_cell.angle_alpha   90.00
_cell.angle_beta   90.00
_cell.angle_gamma   90.00
#
_symmetry.space_group_name_H-M   'P 1'
#
loop_
_entity.id
_entity.type
_entity.pdbx_description
1 polymer ?
#
loop_
_entity_poly.entity_id
_entity_poly.type
_entity_poly.pdbx_seq_one_letter_code
_entity_poly.pdbx_strand_id
1 'polypeptide(L)'
;MEEIESRRLRRAERREKQRQSNLLRAEKMHQLRISSQSDSSAPREDRGATVHIGCSGWYYWHWQGAFYPADVPRQQWFSVYQGEFDTVELNAPFYSWPTVAAVKTWVRQSRSDFIYTVKVCELITHIRRFDGTESLIRDFGYIADLLGNQMGCFLFQLPPSVRYSPESLRTILCQMDPNRRNVVEFRHKSWWNDNTFAQFQAAGVIFCSCSGPRLPDELVKTADEIYLRFHGTTQWYRHDYTEAELLVWADRVKQSGAKAVWAYFNNDRDGNAVRNAKTFARLLGAHQGLDDHVSTDGLS
;
A
#
# COMPACT_ATOMS: atom_id res chain seq x y z
N MET A 1 15.45 -4.68 33.70
CA MET A 1 14.18 -3.96 33.46
C MET A 1 14.44 -2.53 32.98
N GLU A 2 15.35 -1.81 33.64
CA GLU A 2 15.77 -0.44 33.31
C GLU A 2 16.28 -0.25 31.87
N GLU A 3 17.04 -1.19 31.31
CA GLU A 3 17.54 -1.10 29.93
C GLU A 3 16.41 -1.20 28.89
N ILE A 4 15.40 -2.05 29.14
CA ILE A 4 14.23 -2.19 28.26
C ILE A 4 13.40 -0.91 28.28
N GLU A 5 13.22 -0.33 29.46
CA GLU A 5 12.50 0.92 29.66
C GLU A 5 13.22 2.11 29.01
N SER A 6 14.53 2.23 29.20
CA SER A 6 15.37 3.22 28.52
C SER A 6 15.29 3.09 27.00
N ARG A 7 15.29 1.86 26.45
CA ARG A 7 15.09 1.63 25.00
C ARG A 7 13.68 2.03 24.55
N ARG A 8 12.65 1.79 25.36
CA ARG A 8 11.26 2.21 25.08
C ARG A 8 11.13 3.73 25.05
N LEU A 9 11.68 4.43 26.05
CA LEU A 9 11.67 5.89 26.14
C LEU A 9 12.39 6.53 24.94
N ARG A 10 13.61 6.08 24.62
CA ARG A 10 14.35 6.56 23.45
C ARG A 10 13.59 6.35 22.13
N ARG A 11 12.86 5.24 21.99
CA ARG A 11 12.01 4.98 20.82
C ARG A 11 10.80 5.92 20.78
N ALA A 12 10.18 6.18 21.93
CA ALA A 12 9.06 7.11 22.03
C ALA A 12 9.48 8.54 21.66
N GLU A 13 10.59 9.02 22.20
CA GLU A 13 11.16 10.34 21.87
C GLU A 13 11.47 10.48 20.38
N ARG A 14 12.08 9.46 19.77
CA ARG A 14 12.36 9.46 18.32
C ARG A 14 11.07 9.52 17.50
N ARG A 15 10.03 8.77 17.90
CA ARG A 15 8.72 8.83 17.24
C ARG A 15 8.08 10.20 17.38
N GLU A 16 8.16 10.82 18.55
CA GLU A 16 7.60 12.15 18.76
C GLU A 16 8.31 13.20 17.92
N LYS A 17 9.64 13.19 17.89
CA LYS A 17 10.43 14.06 16.98
C LYS A 17 10.03 13.85 15.52
N GLN A 18 9.81 12.59 15.11
CA GLN A 18 9.36 12.28 13.75
C GLN A 18 7.96 12.84 13.44
N ARG A 19 7.02 12.78 14.40
CA ARG A 19 5.67 13.35 14.26
C ARG A 19 5.69 14.87 14.13
N GLN A 20 6.52 15.54 14.94
CA GLN A 20 6.72 16.99 14.81
C GLN A 20 7.32 17.34 13.44
N SER A 21 8.28 16.55 12.95
CA SER A 21 8.80 16.73 11.59
C SER A 21 7.72 16.52 10.52
N ASN A 22 6.79 15.58 10.71
CA ASN A 22 5.69 15.34 9.77
C ASN A 22 4.73 16.53 9.67
N LEU A 23 4.48 17.26 10.77
CA LEU A 23 3.67 18.49 10.73
C LEU A 23 4.32 19.55 9.83
N LEU A 24 5.61 19.81 10.03
CA LEU A 24 6.37 20.78 9.21
C LEU A 24 6.41 20.38 7.73
N ARG A 25 6.52 19.08 7.45
CA ARG A 25 6.49 18.57 6.06
C ARG A 25 5.11 18.69 5.44
N ALA A 26 4.05 18.40 6.19
CA ALA A 26 2.68 18.58 5.73
C ALA A 26 2.40 20.05 5.38
N GLU A 27 2.83 20.99 6.23
CA GLU A 27 2.73 22.43 5.95
C GLU A 27 3.49 22.82 4.69
N LYS A 28 4.72 22.33 4.50
CA LYS A 28 5.47 22.59 3.27
C LYS A 28 4.76 22.06 2.03
N MET A 29 4.17 20.86 2.12
CA MET A 29 3.40 20.26 1.03
C MET A 29 2.09 21.01 0.76
N HIS A 30 1.46 21.55 1.80
CA HIS A 30 0.31 22.46 1.67
C HIS A 30 0.65 23.68 0.83
N GLN A 31 1.72 24.39 1.19
CA GLN A 31 2.16 25.58 0.45
C GLN A 31 2.51 25.25 -1.01
N LEU A 32 3.15 24.09 -1.24
CA LEU A 32 3.46 23.63 -2.60
C LEU A 32 2.18 23.35 -3.40
N ARG A 33 1.19 22.66 -2.83
CA ARG A 33 -0.08 22.36 -3.51
C ARG A 33 -0.87 23.62 -3.85
N ILE A 34 -0.92 24.59 -2.93
CA ILE A 34 -1.60 25.87 -3.17
C ILE A 34 -0.90 26.68 -4.26
N SER A 35 0.44 26.73 -4.23
CA SER A 35 1.22 27.49 -5.22
C SER A 35 1.29 26.84 -6.61
N SER A 36 1.22 25.50 -6.70
CA SER A 36 1.20 24.78 -7.97
C SER A 36 -0.13 24.90 -8.72
N GLN A 37 -1.17 25.48 -8.10
CA GLN A 37 -2.57 25.39 -8.57
C GLN A 37 -2.97 23.95 -8.93
N SER A 38 -2.30 22.94 -8.35
CA SER A 38 -2.58 21.55 -8.64
C SER A 38 -3.81 21.10 -7.86
N ASP A 39 -4.97 21.54 -8.31
CA ASP A 39 -6.20 20.77 -8.18
C ASP A 39 -6.26 19.83 -9.39
N SER A 40 -5.26 18.95 -9.46
CA SER A 40 -5.20 17.88 -10.46
C SER A 40 -6.42 16.99 -10.28
N SER A 41 -7.46 17.36 -11.04
CA SER A 41 -8.72 16.66 -11.26
C SER A 41 -8.58 15.61 -12.35
N ALA A 42 -7.34 15.32 -12.76
CA ALA A 42 -7.05 14.27 -13.72
C ALA A 42 -7.67 12.98 -13.18
N PRO A 43 -8.67 12.43 -13.89
CA PRO A 43 -9.34 11.22 -13.43
C PRO A 43 -8.31 10.12 -13.24
N ARG A 44 -8.51 9.25 -12.24
CA ARG A 44 -7.73 8.00 -12.16
C ARG A 44 -7.78 7.31 -13.51
N GLU A 45 -6.62 7.01 -14.10
CA GLU A 45 -6.56 6.24 -15.35
C GLU A 45 -7.25 4.89 -15.15
N ASP A 46 -8.15 4.51 -16.06
CA ASP A 46 -8.68 3.15 -16.11
C ASP A 46 -7.54 2.21 -16.50
N ARG A 47 -7.18 1.29 -15.61
CA ARG A 47 -6.10 0.33 -15.86
C ARG A 47 -6.61 -0.96 -16.51
N GLY A 48 -7.90 -1.09 -16.81
CA GLY A 48 -8.45 -2.29 -17.42
C GLY A 48 -8.32 -3.54 -16.54
N ALA A 49 -8.32 -4.72 -17.16
CA ALA A 49 -8.18 -5.98 -16.44
C ALA A 49 -6.71 -6.23 -16.04
N THR A 50 -6.28 -5.80 -14.85
CA THR A 50 -4.87 -5.92 -14.41
C THR A 50 -4.70 -6.53 -13.03
N VAL A 51 -3.60 -7.26 -12.85
CA VAL A 51 -3.23 -7.90 -11.58
C VAL A 51 -1.88 -7.34 -11.13
N HIS A 52 -1.90 -6.53 -10.07
CA HIS A 52 -0.72 -5.92 -9.48
C HIS A 52 -0.38 -6.63 -8.16
N ILE A 53 0.73 -7.37 -8.16
CA ILE A 53 1.18 -8.16 -7.00
C ILE A 53 2.56 -7.68 -6.61
N GLY A 54 2.79 -7.49 -5.31
CA GLY A 54 4.10 -7.11 -4.80
C GLY A 54 4.20 -7.28 -3.30
N CYS A 55 5.24 -6.66 -2.74
CA CYS A 55 5.50 -6.66 -1.31
C CYS A 55 5.20 -5.29 -0.68
N SER A 56 5.00 -5.26 0.63
CA SER A 56 4.86 -4.04 1.43
C SER A 56 6.20 -3.37 1.74
N GLY A 57 6.99 -3.12 0.70
CA GLY A 57 8.35 -2.58 0.77
C GLY A 57 9.32 -3.46 -0.01
N TRP A 58 10.53 -2.94 -0.21
CA TRP A 58 11.63 -3.68 -0.87
C TRP A 58 12.92 -3.66 -0.05
N TYR A 59 13.11 -2.67 0.83
CA TYR A 59 14.39 -2.50 1.52
C TYR A 59 14.44 -3.30 2.83
N TYR A 60 14.83 -4.57 2.75
CA TYR A 60 14.95 -5.47 3.90
C TYR A 60 16.29 -6.21 3.91
N TRP A 61 17.01 -6.10 5.02
CA TRP A 61 18.35 -6.67 5.19
C TRP A 61 18.38 -8.19 5.10
N HIS A 62 17.37 -8.84 5.65
CA HIS A 62 17.27 -10.29 5.68
C HIS A 62 16.86 -10.88 4.32
N TRP A 63 16.59 -10.05 3.30
CA TRP A 63 16.42 -10.50 1.92
C TRP A 63 17.76 -10.69 1.21
N GLN A 64 18.87 -10.16 1.74
CA GLN A 64 20.20 -10.38 1.18
C GLN A 64 20.61 -11.85 1.32
N GLY A 65 20.98 -12.47 0.21
CA GLY A 65 21.27 -13.90 0.09
C GLY A 65 20.05 -14.80 -0.08
N ALA A 66 18.82 -14.28 0.10
CA ALA A 66 17.58 -15.03 -0.08
C ALA A 66 16.80 -14.58 -1.33
N PHE A 67 16.73 -13.28 -1.57
CA PHE A 67 16.11 -12.66 -2.74
C PHE A 67 17.10 -11.76 -3.47
N TYR A 68 17.79 -10.88 -2.73
CA TYR A 68 18.88 -10.11 -3.31
C TYR A 68 20.14 -10.98 -3.38
N PRO A 69 20.87 -11.00 -4.51
CA PRO A 69 22.15 -11.68 -4.56
C PRO A 69 23.08 -11.18 -3.44
N ALA A 70 23.87 -12.09 -2.86
CA ALA A 70 24.61 -11.83 -1.63
C ALA A 70 25.62 -10.69 -1.74
N ASP A 71 26.17 -10.49 -2.94
CA ASP A 71 27.20 -9.52 -3.31
C ASP A 71 26.65 -8.21 -3.88
N VAL A 72 25.33 -8.12 -4.13
CA VAL A 72 24.73 -6.91 -4.72
C VAL A 72 24.69 -5.75 -3.72
N PRO A 73 25.24 -4.57 -4.07
CA PRO A 73 25.16 -3.38 -3.24
C PRO A 73 23.72 -2.94 -3.00
N ARG A 74 23.44 -2.38 -1.82
CA ARG A 74 22.06 -2.01 -1.42
C ARG A 74 21.41 -0.98 -2.33
N GLN A 75 22.20 -0.11 -2.96
CA GLN A 75 21.69 0.86 -3.92
C GLN A 75 21.07 0.19 -5.16
N GLN A 76 21.46 -1.04 -5.48
CA GLN A 76 20.94 -1.81 -6.61
C GLN A 76 19.77 -2.73 -6.22
N TRP A 77 19.42 -2.85 -4.93
CA TRP A 77 18.31 -3.71 -4.49
C TRP A 77 16.97 -3.34 -5.13
N PHE A 78 16.71 -2.04 -5.34
CA PHE A 78 15.50 -1.64 -6.06
C PHE A 78 15.51 -2.12 -7.51
N SER A 79 16.67 -2.13 -8.18
CA SER A 79 16.82 -2.66 -9.54
C SER A 79 16.50 -4.15 -9.60
N VAL A 80 16.96 -4.92 -8.62
CA VAL A 80 16.63 -6.34 -8.51
C VAL A 80 15.13 -6.53 -8.23
N TYR A 81 14.57 -5.75 -7.30
CA TYR A 81 13.15 -5.84 -6.95
C TYR A 81 12.24 -5.54 -8.14
N GLN A 82 12.48 -4.43 -8.86
CA GLN A 82 11.64 -4.07 -10.01
C GLN A 82 11.77 -5.10 -11.14
N GLY A 83 12.90 -5.80 -11.27
CA GLY A 83 13.05 -6.91 -12.23
C GLY A 83 12.05 -8.06 -12.02
N GLU A 84 11.51 -8.17 -10.81
CA GLU A 84 10.70 -9.32 -10.36
C GLU A 84 9.25 -8.96 -10.05
N PHE A 85 8.95 -7.67 -9.86
CA PHE A 85 7.62 -7.15 -9.55
C PHE A 85 7.39 -5.82 -10.26
N ASP A 86 6.16 -5.58 -10.69
CA ASP A 86 5.76 -4.32 -11.35
C ASP A 86 5.16 -3.31 -10.37
N THR A 87 5.05 -3.69 -9.08
CA THR A 87 4.52 -2.81 -8.05
C THR A 87 5.13 -3.00 -6.67
N VAL A 88 5.02 -1.98 -5.83
CA VAL A 88 5.34 -2.04 -4.40
C VAL A 88 4.39 -1.17 -3.60
N GLU A 89 4.04 -1.64 -2.39
CA GLU A 89 3.33 -0.83 -1.40
C GLU A 89 4.35 -0.14 -0.48
N LEU A 90 4.45 1.19 -0.59
CA LEU A 90 5.33 2.03 0.19
C LEU A 90 4.82 2.18 1.63
N ASN A 91 5.54 1.59 2.58
CA ASN A 91 5.28 1.77 4.01
C ASN A 91 6.12 2.89 4.65
N ALA A 92 7.22 3.35 4.04
CA ALA A 92 8.00 4.47 4.58
C ALA A 92 7.20 5.78 4.77
N PRO A 93 6.28 6.16 3.86
CA PRO A 93 5.43 7.35 3.99
C PRO A 93 4.52 7.36 5.22
N PHE A 94 4.18 6.17 5.74
CA PHE A 94 3.43 6.02 6.99
C PHE A 94 4.16 6.69 8.17
N TYR A 95 5.47 6.51 8.27
CA TYR A 95 6.25 7.06 9.38
C TYR A 95 6.73 8.48 9.12
N SER A 96 6.98 8.82 7.85
CA SER A 96 7.74 9.99 7.47
C SER A 96 7.13 10.58 6.21
N TRP A 97 6.46 11.73 6.33
CA TRP A 97 5.79 12.37 5.20
C TRP A 97 6.81 12.59 4.05
N PRO A 98 6.55 12.08 2.83
CA PRO A 98 7.50 12.17 1.73
C PRO A 98 7.80 13.61 1.29
N THR A 99 9.07 13.92 1.03
CA THR A 99 9.43 15.18 0.39
C THR A 99 9.31 15.07 -1.12
N VAL A 100 9.14 16.20 -1.82
CA VAL A 100 9.16 16.24 -3.29
C VAL A 100 10.41 15.57 -3.87
N ALA A 101 11.58 15.80 -3.25
CA ALA A 101 12.83 15.19 -3.68
C ALA A 101 12.81 13.66 -3.56
N ALA A 102 12.22 13.12 -2.49
CA ALA A 102 12.07 11.67 -2.32
C ALA A 102 11.15 11.07 -3.40
N VAL A 103 9.99 11.70 -3.64
CA VAL A 103 9.05 11.23 -4.68
C VAL A 103 9.67 11.29 -6.07
N LYS A 104 10.35 12.39 -6.41
CA LYS A 104 11.08 12.51 -7.68
C LYS A 104 12.19 11.45 -7.83
N THR A 105 12.81 11.02 -6.72
CA THR A 105 13.77 9.91 -6.76
C THR A 105 13.08 8.59 -7.06
N TRP A 106 11.89 8.33 -6.51
CA TRP A 106 11.10 7.13 -6.86
C TRP A 106 10.75 7.08 -8.35
N VAL A 107 10.30 8.21 -8.90
CA VAL A 107 10.00 8.31 -10.34
C VAL A 107 11.24 8.03 -11.18
N ARG A 108 12.38 8.66 -10.86
CA ARG A 108 13.61 8.49 -11.68
C ARG A 108 14.25 7.11 -11.60
N GLN A 109 14.14 6.41 -10.46
CA GLN A 109 14.86 5.15 -10.25
C GLN A 109 14.14 3.93 -10.84
N SER A 110 12.87 4.07 -11.22
CA SER A 110 12.02 2.97 -11.66
C SER A 110 11.78 2.97 -13.15
N ARG A 111 11.40 1.81 -13.69
CA ARG A 111 10.79 1.73 -15.01
C ARG A 111 9.56 2.63 -15.09
N SER A 112 9.27 3.17 -16.27
CA SER A 112 8.15 4.09 -16.50
C SER A 112 6.76 3.50 -16.24
N ASP A 113 6.66 2.17 -16.25
CA ASP A 113 5.44 1.38 -16.01
C ASP A 113 5.32 0.86 -14.58
N PHE A 114 6.36 1.02 -13.74
CA PHE A 114 6.36 0.54 -12.37
C PHE A 114 5.40 1.35 -11.49
N ILE A 115 4.58 0.66 -10.69
CA ILE A 115 3.50 1.28 -9.92
C ILE A 115 3.80 1.32 -8.42
N TYR A 116 3.67 2.51 -7.84
CA TYR A 116 3.76 2.74 -6.40
C TYR A 116 2.38 2.89 -5.77
N THR A 117 2.08 2.03 -4.80
CA THR A 117 0.95 2.23 -3.87
C THR A 117 1.48 2.83 -2.58
N VAL A 118 0.82 3.87 -2.06
CA VAL A 118 1.37 4.71 -1.00
C VAL A 118 0.53 4.58 0.27
N LYS A 119 1.13 4.04 1.34
CA LYS A 119 0.47 4.05 2.65
C LYS A 119 0.51 5.44 3.26
N VAL A 120 -0.66 5.95 3.62
CA VAL A 120 -0.83 7.31 4.11
C VAL A 120 -0.19 7.49 5.49
N CYS A 121 0.36 8.68 5.74
CA CYS A 121 1.06 9.05 6.97
C CYS A 121 0.24 8.77 8.24
N GLU A 122 0.89 8.26 9.30
CA GLU A 122 0.27 7.94 10.59
C GLU A 122 -0.40 9.17 11.23
N LEU A 123 0.06 10.37 10.88
CA LEU A 123 -0.52 11.64 11.31
C LEU A 123 -2.02 11.70 11.00
N ILE A 124 -2.44 11.21 9.82
CA ILE A 124 -3.83 11.22 9.37
C ILE A 124 -4.61 10.06 10.01
N THR A 125 -4.09 8.83 9.91
CA THR A 125 -4.86 7.62 10.21
C THR A 125 -4.79 7.15 11.67
N HIS A 126 -3.71 7.47 12.39
CA HIS A 126 -3.47 6.96 13.75
C HIS A 126 -3.46 8.05 14.82
N ILE A 127 -2.89 9.22 14.50
CA ILE A 127 -2.78 10.34 15.43
C ILE A 127 -4.07 11.15 15.44
N ARG A 128 -4.44 11.76 14.30
CA ARG A 128 -5.68 12.52 14.17
C ARG A 128 -6.91 11.65 13.92
N ARG A 129 -6.73 10.46 13.31
CA ARG A 129 -7.81 9.49 13.05
C ARG A 129 -8.98 10.12 12.31
N PHE A 130 -8.65 10.86 11.25
CA PHE A 130 -9.58 11.62 10.42
C PHE A 130 -10.24 12.85 11.08
N ASP A 131 -9.87 13.21 12.30
CA ASP A 131 -10.31 14.46 12.93
C ASP A 131 -9.54 15.68 12.38
N GLY A 132 -10.23 16.56 11.66
CA GLY A 132 -9.65 17.76 11.04
C GLY A 132 -8.49 17.44 10.10
N THR A 133 -8.66 16.45 9.22
CA THR A 133 -7.63 15.99 8.27
C THR A 133 -7.90 16.32 6.82
N GLU A 134 -8.95 17.07 6.51
CA GLU A 134 -9.42 17.36 5.15
C GLU A 134 -8.35 18.06 4.32
N SER A 135 -7.62 19.01 4.92
CA SER A 135 -6.48 19.67 4.27
C SER A 135 -5.30 18.70 4.13
N LEU A 136 -4.98 17.95 5.19
CA LEU A 136 -3.88 16.99 5.18
C LEU A 136 -4.05 15.91 4.10
N ILE A 137 -5.25 15.39 3.89
CA ILE A 137 -5.51 14.39 2.85
C ILE A 137 -5.28 15.00 1.47
N ARG A 138 -5.75 16.22 1.22
CA ARG A 138 -5.48 16.95 -0.03
C ARG A 138 -3.98 17.22 -0.23
N ASP A 139 -3.30 17.66 0.82
CA ASP A 139 -1.85 17.92 0.79
C ASP A 139 -1.03 16.64 0.56
N PHE A 140 -1.47 15.51 1.12
CA PHE A 140 -0.85 14.20 0.88
C PHE A 140 -1.15 13.72 -0.55
N GLY A 141 -2.34 14.02 -1.07
CA GLY A 141 -2.77 13.75 -2.44
C GLY A 141 -1.82 14.30 -3.50
N TYR A 142 -1.12 15.40 -3.23
CA TYR A 142 -0.10 15.95 -4.14
C TYR A 142 1.03 14.96 -4.48
N ILE A 143 1.26 13.93 -3.65
CA ILE A 143 2.19 12.83 -3.98
C ILE A 143 1.75 12.09 -5.25
N ALA A 144 0.45 11.91 -5.46
CA ALA A 144 -0.07 11.28 -6.68
C ALA A 144 0.26 12.12 -7.92
N ASP A 145 0.19 13.45 -7.83
CA ASP A 145 0.53 14.34 -8.94
C ASP A 145 2.02 14.27 -9.29
N LEU A 146 2.87 14.12 -8.28
CA LEU A 146 4.30 13.95 -8.48
C LEU A 146 4.67 12.57 -9.07
N LEU A 147 3.90 11.53 -8.75
CA LEU A 147 4.07 10.17 -9.28
C LEU A 147 3.46 10.00 -10.68
N GLY A 148 2.44 10.78 -11.03
CA GLY A 148 1.78 10.72 -12.33
C GLY A 148 1.25 9.32 -12.65
N ASN A 149 1.61 8.79 -13.82
CA ASN A 149 1.21 7.47 -14.31
C ASN A 149 1.74 6.31 -13.44
N GLN A 150 2.72 6.54 -12.55
CA GLN A 150 3.24 5.53 -11.63
C GLN A 150 2.45 5.43 -10.32
N MET A 151 1.40 6.24 -10.15
CA MET A 151 0.54 6.17 -8.98
C MET A 151 -0.42 4.97 -9.07
N GLY A 152 -0.41 4.14 -8.02
CA GLY A 152 -1.37 3.06 -7.77
C GLY A 152 -2.50 3.53 -6.87
N CYS A 153 -2.44 3.13 -5.60
CA CYS A 153 -3.47 3.44 -4.59
C CYS A 153 -2.92 4.30 -3.43
N PHE A 154 -3.82 5.01 -2.74
CA PHE A 154 -3.57 5.49 -1.39
C PHE A 154 -4.16 4.51 -0.38
N LEU A 155 -3.32 3.96 0.51
CA LEU A 155 -3.76 3.06 1.57
C LEU A 155 -3.90 3.80 2.90
N PHE A 156 -5.14 3.91 3.37
CA PHE A 156 -5.52 4.44 4.67
C PHE A 156 -5.78 3.30 5.67
N GLN A 157 -4.72 2.82 6.32
CA GLN A 157 -4.86 1.79 7.36
C GLN A 157 -5.11 2.42 8.72
N LEU A 158 -6.22 2.07 9.39
CA LEU A 158 -6.57 2.54 10.72
C LEU A 158 -6.06 1.60 11.83
N PRO A 159 -5.79 2.09 13.05
CA PRO A 159 -5.39 1.25 14.17
C PRO A 159 -6.56 0.43 14.73
N PRO A 160 -6.30 -0.68 15.45
CA PRO A 160 -7.34 -1.54 16.03
C PRO A 160 -8.21 -0.85 17.09
N SER A 161 -7.77 0.29 17.62
CA SER A 161 -8.54 1.10 18.57
C SER A 161 -9.70 1.84 17.91
N VAL A 162 -9.71 2.02 16.58
CA VAL A 162 -10.81 2.68 15.87
C VAL A 162 -11.89 1.64 15.54
N ARG A 163 -13.01 1.76 16.24
CA ARG A 163 -14.19 0.90 16.06
C ARG A 163 -15.21 1.58 15.14
N TYR A 164 -16.04 0.76 14.53
CA TYR A 164 -17.13 1.24 13.69
C TYR A 164 -18.10 2.10 14.51
N SER A 165 -18.42 3.26 13.97
CA SER A 165 -19.63 4.02 14.26
C SER A 165 -20.09 4.68 12.95
N PRO A 166 -21.40 4.97 12.79
CA PRO A 166 -21.89 5.69 11.62
C PRO A 166 -21.14 7.01 11.39
N GLU A 167 -20.82 7.71 12.47
CA GLU A 167 -20.05 8.96 12.42
C GLU A 167 -18.62 8.74 11.92
N SER A 168 -17.90 7.74 12.43
CA SER A 168 -16.54 7.45 11.97
C SER A 168 -16.53 7.07 10.48
N LEU A 169 -17.50 6.28 10.03
CA LEU A 169 -17.65 5.90 8.62
C LEU A 169 -17.85 7.14 7.74
N ARG A 170 -18.78 8.02 8.13
CA ARG A 170 -19.05 9.28 7.43
C ARG A 170 -17.81 10.17 7.37
N THR A 171 -17.15 10.37 8.50
CA THR A 171 -15.94 11.20 8.62
C THR A 171 -14.80 10.68 7.76
N ILE A 172 -14.63 9.36 7.61
CA ILE A 172 -13.61 8.80 6.70
C ILE A 172 -13.98 9.07 5.24
N LEU A 173 -15.20 8.70 4.84
CA LEU A 173 -15.59 8.73 3.42
C LEU A 173 -15.72 10.13 2.85
N CYS A 174 -16.18 11.12 3.62
CA CYS A 174 -16.38 12.49 3.12
C CYS A 174 -15.09 13.24 2.79
N GLN A 175 -13.93 12.70 3.18
CA GLN A 175 -12.61 13.32 2.95
C GLN A 175 -11.83 12.65 1.81
N MET A 176 -12.35 11.57 1.23
CA MET A 176 -11.67 10.84 0.16
C MET A 176 -11.72 11.64 -1.15
N ASP A 177 -10.59 11.75 -1.84
CA ASP A 177 -10.54 12.39 -3.16
C ASP A 177 -11.07 11.41 -4.22
N PRO A 178 -12.24 11.66 -4.84
CA PRO A 178 -12.85 10.73 -5.79
C PRO A 178 -12.01 10.51 -7.05
N ASN A 179 -11.04 11.39 -7.34
CA ASN A 179 -10.12 11.24 -8.47
C ASN A 179 -8.98 10.26 -8.19
N ARG A 180 -8.87 9.73 -6.96
CA ARG A 180 -7.80 8.80 -6.56
C ARG A 180 -8.36 7.42 -6.24
N ARG A 181 -7.50 6.41 -6.34
CA ARG A 181 -7.77 5.06 -5.82
C ARG A 181 -7.56 5.05 -4.32
N ASN A 182 -8.62 5.32 -3.57
CA ASN A 182 -8.59 5.27 -2.10
C ASN A 182 -8.90 3.86 -1.60
N VAL A 183 -8.01 3.34 -0.78
CA VAL A 183 -8.15 2.04 -0.12
C VAL A 183 -8.17 2.28 1.38
N VAL A 184 -9.18 1.78 2.09
CA VAL A 184 -9.24 1.88 3.55
C VAL A 184 -9.14 0.50 4.17
N GLU A 185 -8.27 0.38 5.16
CA GLU A 185 -8.00 -0.88 5.83
C GLU A 185 -8.28 -0.77 7.33
N PHE A 186 -9.15 -1.66 7.81
CA PHE A 186 -9.55 -1.70 9.20
C PHE A 186 -8.84 -2.80 9.98
N ARG A 187 -8.66 -2.58 11.28
CA ARG A 187 -8.03 -3.51 12.22
C ARG A 187 -8.97 -3.96 13.33
N HIS A 188 -10.26 -3.72 13.17
CA HIS A 188 -11.29 -4.10 14.14
C HIS A 188 -12.49 -4.73 13.42
N LYS A 189 -12.90 -5.92 13.85
CA LYS A 189 -13.96 -6.72 13.20
C LYS A 189 -15.32 -6.02 13.06
N SER A 190 -15.59 -4.99 13.86
CA SER A 190 -16.85 -4.24 13.81
C SER A 190 -17.10 -3.55 12.47
N TRP A 191 -16.08 -3.38 11.64
CA TRP A 191 -16.17 -2.77 10.31
C TRP A 191 -16.66 -3.72 9.21
N TRP A 192 -16.73 -5.03 9.49
CA TRP A 192 -17.33 -6.00 8.57
C TRP A 192 -18.83 -6.06 8.80
N ASN A 193 -19.55 -5.14 8.15
CA ASN A 193 -21.01 -5.06 8.17
C ASN A 193 -21.53 -4.44 6.86
N ASP A 194 -22.77 -4.78 6.50
CA ASP A 194 -23.39 -4.40 5.23
C ASP A 194 -23.45 -2.89 5.01
N ASN A 195 -23.72 -2.10 6.07
CA ASN A 195 -23.75 -0.65 5.95
C ASN A 195 -22.39 -0.07 5.56
N THR A 196 -21.30 -0.61 6.12
CA THR A 196 -19.94 -0.19 5.74
C THR A 196 -19.68 -0.50 4.27
N PHE A 197 -20.00 -1.72 3.84
CA PHE A 197 -19.77 -2.14 2.45
C PHE A 197 -20.61 -1.32 1.46
N ALA A 198 -21.89 -1.10 1.74
CA ALA A 198 -22.77 -0.30 0.89
C ALA A 198 -22.29 1.16 0.76
N GLN A 199 -21.86 1.79 1.85
CA GLN A 199 -21.36 3.17 1.83
C GLN A 199 -20.01 3.29 1.10
N PHE A 200 -19.13 2.30 1.25
CA PHE A 200 -17.89 2.21 0.47
C PHE A 200 -18.19 2.09 -1.02
N GLN A 201 -19.16 1.25 -1.39
CA GLN A 201 -19.60 1.08 -2.76
C GLN A 201 -20.19 2.35 -3.36
N ALA A 202 -21.06 3.05 -2.62
CA ALA A 202 -21.60 4.33 -3.04
C ALA A 202 -20.51 5.40 -3.24
N ALA A 203 -19.44 5.37 -2.44
CA ALA A 203 -18.33 6.31 -2.52
C ALA A 203 -17.23 5.91 -3.53
N GLY A 204 -17.30 4.71 -4.13
CA GLY A 204 -16.24 4.19 -5.01
C GLY A 204 -14.90 3.94 -4.30
N VAL A 205 -14.92 3.77 -2.98
CA VAL A 205 -13.75 3.53 -2.13
C VAL A 205 -13.53 2.02 -1.98
N ILE A 206 -12.28 1.59 -2.05
CA ILE A 206 -11.91 0.18 -1.97
C ILE A 206 -11.75 -0.22 -0.50
N PHE A 207 -12.58 -1.17 -0.05
CA PHE A 207 -12.40 -1.84 1.24
C PHE A 207 -11.23 -2.83 1.14
N CYS A 208 -10.19 -2.66 1.97
CA CYS A 208 -9.07 -3.58 1.99
C CYS A 208 -9.48 -4.92 2.62
N SER A 209 -9.47 -5.97 1.81
CA SER A 209 -9.50 -7.34 2.31
C SER A 209 -8.13 -7.68 2.88
N CYS A 210 -8.06 -8.34 4.03
CA CYS A 210 -6.77 -8.72 4.59
C CYS A 210 -6.80 -10.10 5.24
N SER A 211 -5.75 -10.87 4.99
CA SER A 211 -5.47 -12.07 5.76
C SER A 211 -4.66 -11.64 6.97
N GLY A 212 -5.31 -11.60 8.14
CA GLY A 212 -4.75 -11.08 9.37
C GLY A 212 -5.33 -11.75 10.62
N PRO A 213 -4.57 -11.88 11.72
CA PRO A 213 -5.05 -12.54 12.92
C PRO A 213 -6.27 -11.83 13.53
N ARG A 214 -7.32 -12.60 13.84
CA ARG A 214 -8.57 -12.15 14.50
C ARG A 214 -9.42 -11.18 13.66
N LEU A 215 -9.20 -11.12 12.35
CA LEU A 215 -10.06 -10.42 11.41
C LEU A 215 -10.83 -11.44 10.56
N PRO A 216 -12.00 -11.07 10.00
CA PRO A 216 -12.70 -11.92 9.05
C PRO A 216 -11.83 -12.25 7.83
N ASP A 217 -11.74 -13.53 7.50
CA ASP A 217 -11.00 -14.05 6.35
C ASP A 217 -11.91 -14.04 5.12
N GLU A 218 -12.24 -12.85 4.63
CA GLU A 218 -13.20 -12.61 3.56
C GLU A 218 -12.62 -11.66 2.51
N LEU A 219 -12.96 -11.89 1.24
CA LEU A 219 -12.73 -10.94 0.16
C LEU A 219 -13.98 -10.07 -0.02
N VAL A 220 -13.84 -8.78 0.26
CA VAL A 220 -14.90 -7.78 0.12
C VAL A 220 -14.63 -6.93 -1.12
N LYS A 221 -15.57 -6.94 -2.06
CA LYS A 221 -15.55 -6.09 -3.26
C LYS A 221 -16.54 -4.94 -3.11
N THR A 222 -16.00 -3.74 -2.97
CA THR A 222 -16.77 -2.48 -2.84
C THR A 222 -16.53 -1.52 -4.01
N ALA A 223 -15.67 -1.87 -4.95
CA ALA A 223 -15.47 -1.12 -6.18
C ALA A 223 -15.24 -2.10 -7.35
N ASP A 224 -15.05 -1.56 -8.55
CA ASP A 224 -14.60 -2.35 -9.69
C ASP A 224 -13.25 -3.02 -9.45
N GLU A 225 -12.46 -2.49 -8.51
CA GLU A 225 -11.14 -2.96 -8.12
C GLU A 225 -11.17 -3.56 -6.71
N ILE A 226 -10.29 -4.51 -6.43
CA ILE A 226 -10.12 -5.13 -5.11
C ILE A 226 -8.70 -4.94 -4.59
N TYR A 227 -8.57 -4.85 -3.27
CA TYR A 227 -7.28 -4.69 -2.60
C TYR A 227 -7.11 -5.73 -1.49
N LEU A 228 -5.98 -6.43 -1.52
CA LEU A 228 -5.65 -7.54 -0.63
C LEU A 228 -4.33 -7.26 0.08
N ARG A 229 -4.29 -7.51 1.39
CA ARG A 229 -3.04 -7.52 2.16
C ARG A 229 -2.87 -8.81 2.94
N PHE A 230 -1.71 -9.42 2.79
CA PHE A 230 -1.36 -10.68 3.43
C PHE A 230 -0.43 -10.41 4.62
N HIS A 231 -0.97 -10.49 5.82
CA HIS A 231 -0.23 -10.26 7.07
C HIS A 231 0.16 -11.54 7.79
N GLY A 232 -0.52 -12.64 7.51
CA GLY A 232 -0.42 -13.91 8.23
C GLY A 232 -1.71 -14.24 8.96
N THR A 233 -1.97 -15.53 9.19
CA THR A 233 -3.24 -16.00 9.77
C THR A 233 -3.21 -16.04 11.29
N THR A 234 -2.07 -16.40 11.88
CA THR A 234 -1.92 -16.56 13.34
C THR A 234 -1.12 -15.45 14.00
N GLN A 235 -0.02 -15.01 13.37
CA GLN A 235 0.83 -13.93 13.86
C GLN A 235 0.97 -12.83 12.81
N TRP A 236 0.88 -11.58 13.28
CA TRP A 236 1.07 -10.42 12.42
C TRP A 236 2.48 -10.42 11.84
N TYR A 237 2.54 -10.32 10.52
CA TYR A 237 3.72 -10.21 9.68
C TYR A 237 4.65 -11.43 9.69
N ARG A 238 4.24 -12.52 10.33
CA ARG A 238 5.02 -13.74 10.51
C ARG A 238 4.15 -14.93 10.15
N HIS A 239 4.16 -15.27 8.87
CA HIS A 239 3.47 -16.45 8.36
C HIS A 239 4.12 -16.86 7.05
N ASP A 240 4.21 -18.15 6.82
CA ASP A 240 4.54 -18.71 5.53
C ASP A 240 3.28 -19.34 4.97
N TYR A 241 2.65 -18.68 4.00
CA TYR A 241 1.43 -19.20 3.42
C TYR A 241 1.75 -20.43 2.59
N THR A 242 1.03 -21.50 2.87
CA THR A 242 1.00 -22.67 2.02
C THR A 242 0.34 -22.34 0.68
N GLU A 243 0.67 -23.11 -0.36
CA GLU A 243 0.01 -22.95 -1.66
C GLU A 243 -1.50 -23.14 -1.57
N ALA A 244 -1.98 -24.04 -0.70
CA ALA A 244 -3.41 -24.25 -0.46
C ALA A 244 -4.09 -23.01 0.14
N GLU A 245 -3.46 -22.34 1.11
CA GLU A 245 -3.99 -21.07 1.66
C GLU A 245 -4.05 -19.99 0.58
N LEU A 246 -3.02 -19.89 -0.27
CA LEU A 246 -2.98 -18.92 -1.36
C LEU A 246 -4.00 -19.24 -2.46
N LEU A 247 -4.25 -20.52 -2.74
CA LEU A 247 -5.23 -20.96 -3.73
C LEU A 247 -6.65 -20.53 -3.35
N VAL A 248 -7.01 -20.63 -2.06
CA VAL A 248 -8.31 -20.13 -1.57
C VAL A 248 -8.49 -18.65 -1.89
N TRP A 249 -7.45 -17.83 -1.67
CA TRP A 249 -7.50 -16.41 -2.03
C TRP A 249 -7.51 -16.18 -3.53
N ALA A 250 -6.78 -16.98 -4.31
CA ALA A 250 -6.74 -16.87 -5.76
C ALA A 250 -8.12 -17.18 -6.37
N ASP A 251 -8.82 -18.18 -5.85
CA ASP A 251 -10.17 -18.54 -6.28
C ASP A 251 -11.19 -17.44 -5.93
N ARG A 252 -11.10 -16.86 -4.73
CA ARG A 252 -11.92 -15.68 -4.35
C ARG A 252 -11.68 -14.51 -5.32
N VAL A 253 -10.42 -14.25 -5.68
CA VAL A 253 -10.07 -13.20 -6.65
C VAL A 253 -10.70 -13.48 -8.01
N LYS A 254 -10.54 -14.70 -8.55
CA LYS A 254 -11.14 -15.11 -9.85
C LYS A 254 -12.66 -15.00 -9.85
N GLN A 255 -13.31 -15.37 -8.74
CA GLN A 255 -14.77 -15.31 -8.60
C GLN A 255 -15.31 -13.89 -8.41
N SER A 256 -14.49 -12.94 -7.95
CA SER A 256 -14.92 -11.57 -7.64
C SER A 256 -15.37 -10.75 -8.87
N GLY A 257 -14.91 -11.14 -10.08
CA GLY A 257 -15.12 -10.37 -11.30
C GLY A 257 -14.59 -8.93 -11.20
N ALA A 258 -13.56 -8.69 -10.38
CA ALA A 258 -12.91 -7.39 -10.29
C ALA A 258 -12.16 -7.08 -11.59
N LYS A 259 -12.18 -5.82 -12.01
CA LYS A 259 -11.39 -5.33 -13.14
C LYS A 259 -9.91 -5.27 -12.75
N ALA A 260 -9.57 -4.68 -11.62
CA ALA A 260 -8.18 -4.68 -11.14
C ALA A 260 -8.00 -5.34 -9.78
N VAL A 261 -6.85 -5.98 -9.59
CA VAL A 261 -6.44 -6.63 -8.34
C VAL A 261 -5.15 -6.01 -7.84
N TRP A 262 -5.17 -5.54 -6.60
CA TRP A 262 -3.99 -5.04 -5.90
C TRP A 262 -3.69 -5.97 -4.72
N ALA A 263 -2.57 -6.69 -4.74
CA ALA A 263 -2.23 -7.66 -3.72
C ALA A 263 -0.82 -7.43 -3.17
N TYR A 264 -0.73 -7.13 -1.87
CA TYR A 264 0.56 -6.85 -1.23
C TYR A 264 0.85 -7.80 -0.07
N PHE A 265 2.03 -8.43 -0.13
CA PHE A 265 2.53 -9.33 0.89
C PHE A 265 3.34 -8.58 1.93
N ASN A 266 2.91 -8.68 3.18
CA ASN A 266 3.51 -8.00 4.34
C ASN A 266 3.86 -9.01 5.45
N ASN A 267 3.85 -10.30 5.16
CA ASN A 267 4.26 -11.41 6.02
C ASN A 267 5.78 -11.60 6.04
N ASP A 268 6.50 -10.49 6.14
CA ASP A 268 7.92 -10.43 5.80
C ASP A 268 8.89 -10.59 6.97
N ARG A 269 8.41 -10.80 8.20
CA ARG A 269 9.31 -10.86 9.38
C ARG A 269 10.41 -11.92 9.25
N ASP A 270 10.16 -12.98 8.50
CA ASP A 270 11.08 -14.07 8.23
C ASP A 270 11.37 -14.24 6.72
N GLY A 271 11.14 -13.19 5.89
CA GLY A 271 11.47 -13.17 4.45
C GLY A 271 10.52 -13.92 3.52
N ASN A 272 9.33 -14.31 3.98
CA ASN A 272 8.40 -15.13 3.19
C ASN A 272 7.64 -14.35 2.11
N ALA A 273 7.55 -13.03 2.24
CA ALA A 273 6.67 -12.19 1.42
C ALA A 273 6.94 -12.34 -0.08
N VAL A 274 8.21 -12.30 -0.49
CA VAL A 274 8.62 -12.42 -1.90
C VAL A 274 8.17 -13.75 -2.51
N ARG A 275 8.50 -14.88 -1.86
CA ARG A 275 8.13 -16.21 -2.37
C ARG A 275 6.62 -16.37 -2.45
N ASN A 276 5.91 -15.90 -1.43
CA ASN A 276 4.46 -16.01 -1.33
C ASN A 276 3.77 -15.16 -2.42
N ALA A 277 4.28 -13.95 -2.69
CA ALA A 277 3.84 -13.10 -3.78
C ALA A 277 4.02 -13.76 -5.15
N LYS A 278 5.18 -14.36 -5.42
CA LYS A 278 5.45 -15.10 -6.66
C LYS A 278 4.53 -16.31 -6.83
N THR A 279 4.30 -17.08 -5.76
CA THR A 279 3.36 -18.21 -5.77
C THR A 279 1.94 -17.72 -6.08
N PHE A 280 1.49 -16.63 -5.45
CA PHE A 280 0.16 -16.08 -5.68
C PHE A 280 -0.02 -15.58 -7.12
N ALA A 281 1.01 -14.92 -7.69
CA ALA A 281 1.02 -14.52 -9.09
C ALA A 281 0.84 -15.71 -10.04
N ARG A 282 1.60 -16.79 -9.82
CA ARG A 282 1.47 -18.04 -10.58
C ARG A 282 0.06 -18.62 -10.50
N LEU A 283 -0.55 -18.66 -9.31
CA LEU A 283 -1.90 -19.19 -9.12
C LEU A 283 -2.99 -18.36 -9.84
N LEU A 284 -2.75 -17.07 -10.03
CA LEU A 284 -3.61 -16.17 -10.78
C LEU A 284 -3.31 -16.16 -12.29
N GLY A 285 -2.26 -16.84 -12.75
CA GLY A 285 -1.80 -16.76 -14.14
C GLY A 285 -1.26 -15.37 -14.52
N ALA A 286 -0.84 -14.58 -13.53
CA ALA A 286 -0.29 -13.25 -13.75
C ALA A 286 1.23 -13.36 -13.99
N HIS A 287 1.70 -12.79 -15.10
CA HIS A 287 3.12 -12.57 -15.33
C HIS A 287 3.62 -11.46 -14.40
N GLN A 288 4.87 -11.54 -13.94
CA GLN A 288 5.52 -10.54 -13.09
C GLN A 288 6.87 -10.19 -13.70
N GLY A 289 7.15 -8.90 -13.91
CA GLY A 289 8.42 -8.45 -14.47
C GLY A 289 8.54 -8.63 -16.00
N LEU A 290 9.70 -8.24 -16.52
CA LEU A 290 9.98 -8.13 -17.96
C LEU A 290 9.75 -9.44 -18.72
N ASP A 291 8.92 -9.38 -19.76
CA ASP A 291 9.07 -10.25 -20.92
C ASP A 291 10.48 -10.02 -21.49
N ASP A 292 11.23 -11.10 -21.75
CA ASP A 292 12.27 -11.05 -22.76
C ASP A 292 11.55 -10.66 -24.06
N HIS A 293 11.65 -9.38 -24.45
CA HIS A 293 11.41 -8.98 -25.83
C HIS A 293 12.42 -9.74 -26.69
N VAL A 294 12.07 -10.97 -27.07
CA VAL A 294 12.66 -11.66 -28.20
C VAL A 294 12.33 -10.78 -29.39
N SER A 295 13.29 -9.95 -29.77
CA SER A 295 13.31 -9.28 -31.07
C SER A 295 13.16 -10.35 -32.14
N THR A 296 11.95 -10.55 -32.64
CA THR A 296 11.74 -11.18 -33.94
C THR A 296 12.04 -10.13 -35.00
N ASP A 297 13.31 -9.77 -35.13
CA ASP A 297 13.86 -9.08 -36.30
C ASP A 297 15.03 -9.92 -36.80
N GLY A 298 14.79 -10.62 -37.91
CA GLY A 298 15.83 -11.34 -38.62
C GLY A 298 15.32 -12.60 -39.30
N LEU A 299 14.71 -12.44 -40.46
CA LEU A 299 15.03 -13.17 -41.70
C LEU A 299 14.00 -12.79 -42.78
N SER A 300 14.32 -11.71 -43.51
CA SER A 300 13.99 -11.58 -44.93
C SER A 300 15.26 -11.87 -45.73
#